data_AF-A0A350YXW7-F1
#
_entry.id   AF-A0A350YXW7-F1
#
_cell.length_a   1.000
_cell.length_b   1.000
_cell.length_c   1.000
_cell.angle_alpha   90.00
_cell.angle_beta   90.00
_cell.angle_gamma   90.00
#
_symmetry.space_group_name_H-M   'P 1'
#
loop_
_entity.id
_entity.type
_entity.pdbx_description
1 polymer ?
#
loop_
_entity_poly.entity_id
_entity_poly.type
_entity_poly.pdbx_seq_one_letter_code
_entity_poly.pdbx_strand_id
1 'polypeptide(L)'
;MKDFCEKNRELLLNKELGLFICCMYEGGVARKHMQDVFPEELLSHAKTILTAGGAIDLDKMNFLELFAVKRIAHLDQSMDHTDMVAVERFARKMDRTFIPMMLFV
;
A
#
# COMPACT_ATOMS: atom_id res chain seq x y z
N MET A 1 -0.33 11.23 6.09
CA MET A 1 -1.39 10.22 5.88
C MET A 1 -2.15 9.96 7.19
N LYS A 2 -1.47 9.60 8.27
CA LYS A 2 -2.08 9.39 9.59
C LYS A 2 -3.06 10.50 10.02
N ASP A 3 -2.65 11.77 9.96
CA ASP A 3 -3.53 12.90 10.28
C ASP A 3 -4.78 12.98 9.39
N PHE A 4 -4.69 12.60 8.11
CA PHE A 4 -5.83 12.57 7.21
C PHE A 4 -6.82 11.48 7.62
N CYS A 5 -6.30 10.29 7.94
CA CYS A 5 -7.08 9.17 8.45
C CYS A 5 -7.78 9.53 9.76
N GLU A 6 -7.09 10.19 10.67
CA GLU A 6 -7.66 10.61 11.96
C GLU A 6 -8.74 11.68 11.78
N LYS A 7 -8.48 12.70 10.95
CA LYS A 7 -9.46 13.78 10.65
C LYS A 7 -10.73 13.28 9.97
N ASN A 8 -10.64 12.22 9.16
CA ASN A 8 -11.76 11.68 8.39
C ASN A 8 -12.23 10.31 8.90
N ARG A 9 -11.86 9.93 10.13
CA ARG A 9 -12.03 8.58 10.67
C ARG A 9 -13.46 8.05 10.51
N GLU A 10 -14.45 8.82 10.95
CA GLU A 10 -15.86 8.42 10.88
C GLU A 10 -16.33 8.17 9.44
N LEU A 11 -15.90 9.00 8.49
CA LEU A 11 -16.24 8.81 7.08
C LEU A 11 -15.58 7.55 6.51
N LEU A 12 -14.32 7.32 6.86
CA LEU A 12 -13.55 6.17 6.38
C LEU A 12 -14.08 4.84 6.92
N LEU A 13 -14.50 4.81 8.19
CA LEU A 13 -15.13 3.63 8.81
C LEU A 13 -16.52 3.30 8.22
N ASN A 14 -17.16 4.24 7.52
CA ASN A 14 -18.42 4.01 6.81
C ASN A 14 -18.23 3.59 5.33
N LYS A 15 -17.00 3.32 4.89
CA LYS A 15 -16.68 2.91 3.51
C LYS A 15 -15.98 1.55 3.50
N GLU A 16 -16.14 0.79 2.42
CA GLU A 16 -15.25 -0.33 2.14
C GLU A 16 -13.86 0.21 1.78
N LEU A 17 -12.86 -0.08 2.62
CA LEU A 17 -11.49 0.38 2.41
C LEU A 17 -10.60 -0.74 1.88
N GLY A 18 -9.82 -0.42 0.86
CA GLY A 18 -8.62 -1.19 0.49
C GLY A 18 -7.39 -0.35 0.82
N LEU A 19 -6.51 -0.84 1.69
CA LEU A 19 -5.30 -0.12 2.08
C LEU A 19 -4.07 -0.80 1.49
N PHE A 20 -3.16 -0.02 0.92
CA PHE A 20 -1.93 -0.57 0.39
C PHE A 20 -0.74 0.37 0.59
N ILE A 21 0.45 -0.21 0.62
CA ILE A 21 1.72 0.51 0.48
C ILE A 21 2.59 -0.15 -0.58
N CYS A 22 3.46 0.65 -1.18
CA CYS A 22 4.55 0.22 -2.03
C CYS A 22 5.86 0.53 -1.30
N CYS A 23 6.64 -0.49 -0.97
CA CYS A 23 7.93 -0.36 -0.30
C CYS A 23 8.86 -1.54 -0.61
N MET A 24 10.16 -1.29 -0.57
CA MET A 24 11.20 -2.33 -0.70
C MET A 24 11.34 -3.21 0.56
N TYR A 25 10.67 -2.85 1.65
CA TYR A 25 10.71 -3.62 2.88
C TYR A 25 9.75 -4.80 2.80
N GLU A 26 10.14 -5.91 3.43
CA GLU A 26 9.36 -7.13 3.49
C GLU A 26 9.07 -7.55 4.94
N GLY A 27 8.14 -8.49 5.10
CA GLY A 27 7.85 -9.12 6.39
C GLY A 27 7.44 -8.14 7.49
N GLY A 28 8.09 -8.25 8.65
CA GLY A 28 7.75 -7.47 9.84
C GLY A 28 7.95 -5.95 9.67
N VAL A 29 8.91 -5.54 8.84
CA VAL A 29 9.22 -4.11 8.62
C VAL A 29 8.11 -3.47 7.79
N ALA A 30 7.67 -4.13 6.72
CA ALA A 30 6.53 -3.67 5.91
C ALA A 30 5.24 -3.56 6.75
N ARG A 31 5.00 -4.54 7.62
CA ARG A 31 3.86 -4.52 8.55
C ARG A 31 3.92 -3.32 9.50
N LYS A 32 5.10 -3.03 10.04
CA LYS A 32 5.28 -1.86 10.91
C LYS A 32 5.03 -0.57 10.15
N HIS A 33 5.52 -0.44 8.92
CA HIS A 33 5.21 0.71 8.07
C HIS A 33 3.71 0.89 7.84
N MET A 34 2.95 -0.18 7.65
CA MET A 34 1.48 -0.07 7.57
C MET A 34 0.86 0.49 8.85
N GLN A 35 1.30 0.03 10.01
CA GLN A 35 0.81 0.48 11.32
C GLN A 35 1.22 1.93 11.64
N ASP A 36 2.38 2.35 11.15
CA ASP A 36 2.85 3.73 11.32
C ASP A 36 2.07 4.71 10.42
N VAL A 37 1.65 4.26 9.23
CA VAL A 37 0.94 5.08 8.23
C VAL A 37 -0.57 5.14 8.49
N PHE A 38 -1.17 4.02 8.88
CA PHE A 38 -2.62 3.89 9.05
C PHE A 38 -2.98 3.54 10.50
N PRO A 39 -3.99 4.21 11.08
CA PRO A 39 -4.53 3.82 12.38
C PRO A 39 -5.00 2.36 12.40
N GLU A 40 -4.79 1.67 13.53
CA GLU A 40 -5.13 0.25 13.70
C GLU A 40 -6.61 -0.05 13.42
N GLU A 41 -7.50 0.88 13.75
CA GLU A 41 -8.93 0.77 13.50
C GLU A 41 -9.24 0.69 11.99
N LEU A 42 -8.56 1.49 11.16
CA LEU A 42 -8.73 1.46 9.71
C LEU A 42 -8.09 0.21 9.09
N LEU A 43 -6.96 -0.25 9.65
CA LEU A 43 -6.34 -1.51 9.24
C LEU A 43 -7.26 -2.70 9.55
N SER A 44 -7.90 -2.70 10.71
CA SER A 44 -8.84 -3.75 11.11
C SER A 44 -10.15 -3.70 10.31
N HIS A 45 -10.58 -2.50 9.92
CA HIS A 45 -11.79 -2.27 9.11
C HIS A 45 -11.58 -2.56 7.62
N ALA A 46 -10.34 -2.49 7.12
CA ALA A 46 -10.07 -2.65 5.70
C ALA A 46 -10.48 -4.03 5.17
N LYS A 47 -11.21 -4.03 4.05
CA LYS A 47 -11.62 -5.24 3.32
C LYS A 47 -10.42 -6.03 2.80
N THR A 48 -9.39 -5.32 2.39
CA THR A 48 -8.14 -5.91 1.93
C THR A 48 -6.96 -4.98 2.20
N ILE A 49 -5.82 -5.60 2.51
CA ILE A 49 -4.56 -4.93 2.77
C ILE A 49 -3.49 -5.52 1.86
N LEU A 50 -2.65 -4.67 1.28
CA LEU A 50 -1.54 -5.10 0.43
C LEU A 50 -0.25 -4.34 0.70
N THR A 51 0.86 -5.08 0.78
CA THR A 51 2.21 -4.55 0.59
C THR A 51 2.66 -4.97 -0.81
N ALA A 52 2.63 -4.05 -1.77
CA ALA A 52 2.80 -4.36 -3.19
C ALA A 52 4.25 -4.66 -3.61
N GLY A 53 5.19 -4.66 -2.65
CA GLY A 53 6.63 -4.60 -2.94
C GLY A 53 7.00 -3.20 -3.43
N GLY A 54 8.09 -3.10 -4.18
CA GLY A 54 8.51 -1.85 -4.80
C GLY A 54 9.55 -2.08 -5.88
N ALA A 55 9.78 -1.04 -6.68
CA ALA A 55 10.81 -1.03 -7.70
C ALA A 55 11.74 0.17 -7.50
N ILE A 56 13.03 -0.07 -7.67
CA ILE A 56 14.07 0.95 -7.73
C ILE A 56 14.72 0.85 -9.11
N ASP A 57 14.53 1.90 -9.90
CA ASP A 57 15.13 2.07 -11.21
C ASP A 57 16.28 3.07 -11.08
N LEU A 58 17.51 2.55 -10.98
CA LEU A 58 18.71 3.36 -10.80
C LEU A 58 19.09 4.15 -12.05
N ASP A 59 18.63 3.73 -13.23
CA ASP A 59 18.96 4.36 -14.51
C ASP A 59 18.13 5.63 -14.75
N LYS A 60 16.97 5.72 -14.08
CA LYS A 60 16.12 6.92 -14.09
C LYS A 60 16.46 7.92 -12.97
N MET A 61 17.42 7.59 -12.09
CA MET A 61 17.82 8.46 -10.99
C MET A 61 18.95 9.42 -11.35
N ASN A 62 18.93 10.60 -10.74
CA ASN A 62 19.95 11.62 -10.91
C ASN A 62 21.24 11.14 -10.21
N PHE A 63 22.44 11.53 -10.67
CA PHE A 63 23.71 11.07 -10.07
C PHE A 63 23.80 11.25 -8.54
N LEU A 64 23.20 12.30 -7.98
CA LEU A 64 23.17 12.55 -6.53
C LEU A 64 22.23 11.58 -5.79
N GLU A 65 21.05 11.33 -6.34
CA GLU A 65 20.07 10.39 -5.78
C GLU A 65 20.60 8.96 -5.88
N LEU A 66 21.19 8.61 -7.02
CA LEU A 66 21.86 7.35 -7.26
C LEU A 66 22.98 7.10 -6.24
N PHE A 67 23.80 8.11 -5.94
CA PHE A 67 24.87 7.99 -4.95
C PHE A 67 24.33 7.82 -3.53
N ALA A 68 23.27 8.54 -3.16
CA ALA A 68 22.62 8.40 -1.85
C ALA A 68 22.00 7.00 -1.67
N VAL A 69 21.26 6.51 -2.67
CA VAL A 69 20.63 5.18 -2.64
C VAL A 69 21.67 4.08 -2.57
N LYS A 70 22.73 4.14 -3.39
CA LYS A 70 23.84 3.16 -3.35
C LYS A 70 24.53 3.10 -1.99
N ARG A 71 24.66 4.25 -1.30
CA ARG A 71 25.35 4.35 -0.01
C ARG A 71 24.49 3.99 1.20
N ILE A 72 23.20 4.33 1.18
CA ILE A 72 22.30 4.18 2.32
C ILE A 72 21.55 2.84 2.25
N ALA A 73 21.10 2.44 1.06
CA ALA A 73 20.32 1.22 0.88
C ALA A 73 21.19 0.01 0.52
N HIS A 74 22.50 0.20 0.28
CA HIS A 74 23.39 -0.85 -0.24
C HIS A 74 22.88 -1.54 -1.51
N LEU A 75 22.04 -0.84 -2.28
CA LEU A 75 21.48 -1.33 -3.52
C LEU A 75 22.41 -0.93 -4.66
N ASP A 76 23.03 -1.90 -5.29
CA ASP A 76 23.99 -1.75 -6.40
C ASP A 76 23.37 -2.02 -7.77
N GLN A 77 22.13 -2.52 -7.81
CA GLN A 77 21.40 -2.84 -9.03
C GLN A 77 19.95 -2.36 -8.98
N SER A 78 19.36 -2.11 -10.16
CA SER A 78 17.92 -1.90 -10.30
C SER A 78 17.20 -3.16 -9.87
N MET A 79 16.17 -3.02 -9.03
CA MET A 79 15.41 -4.14 -8.48
C MET A 79 13.93 -3.85 -8.65
N ASP A 80 13.18 -4.84 -9.11
CA ASP A 80 11.73 -4.79 -9.17
C ASP A 80 11.16 -5.97 -8.39
N HIS A 81 10.66 -5.69 -7.19
CA HIS A 81 9.99 -6.65 -6.32
C HIS A 81 8.47 -6.42 -6.32
N THR A 82 7.94 -5.72 -7.33
CA THR A 82 6.52 -5.41 -7.38
C THR A 82 5.71 -6.68 -7.65
N ASP A 83 4.86 -7.07 -6.69
CA ASP A 83 3.97 -8.22 -6.86
C ASP A 83 2.68 -7.78 -7.57
N MET A 84 2.75 -7.65 -8.89
CA MET A 84 1.62 -7.27 -9.72
C MET A 84 0.46 -8.27 -9.65
N VAL A 85 0.74 -9.54 -9.38
CA VAL A 85 -0.29 -10.57 -9.17
C VAL A 85 -1.02 -10.33 -7.84
N ALA A 86 -0.34 -9.87 -6.80
CA ALA A 86 -0.97 -9.44 -5.55
C ALA A 86 -1.76 -8.13 -5.72
N VAL A 87 -1.28 -7.20 -6.54
CA VAL A 87 -2.02 -5.98 -6.91
C VAL A 87 -3.33 -6.32 -7.62
N GLU A 88 -3.29 -7.22 -8.60
CA GLU A 88 -4.50 -7.67 -9.32
C GLU A 88 -5.48 -8.38 -8.35
N ARG A 89 -4.98 -9.26 -7.49
CA ARG A 89 -5.80 -9.92 -6.45
C ARG A 89 -6.41 -8.91 -5.48
N PHE A 90 -5.66 -7.87 -5.10
CA PHE A 90 -6.16 -6.78 -4.26
C PHE A 90 -7.27 -6.01 -4.96
N ALA A 91 -7.08 -5.63 -6.24
CA ALA A 91 -8.08 -4.93 -7.03
C ALA A 91 -9.37 -5.77 -7.15
N ARG A 92 -9.25 -7.06 -7.46
CA ARG A 92 -10.38 -7.98 -7.53
C ARG A 92 -11.15 -8.14 -6.23
N LYS A 93 -10.48 -8.05 -5.07
CA LYS A 93 -11.17 -8.03 -3.77
C LYS A 93 -11.97 -6.75 -3.56
N MET A 94 -11.57 -5.64 -4.19
CA MET A 94 -12.26 -4.37 -4.13
C MET A 94 -13.37 -4.22 -5.17
N ASP A 95 -13.41 -5.07 -6.19
CA ASP A 95 -14.53 -5.11 -7.13
C ASP A 95 -15.85 -5.26 -6.37
N ARG A 96 -16.76 -4.33 -6.64
CA ARG A 96 -18.10 -4.38 -6.07
C ARG A 96 -18.86 -5.48 -6.79
N THR A 97 -19.08 -6.61 -6.12
CA THR A 97 -20.15 -7.51 -6.53
C THR A 97 -21.44 -6.72 -6.39
N PHE A 98 -22.06 -6.35 -7.51
CA PHE A 98 -23.38 -5.75 -7.53
C PHE A 98 -24.35 -6.74 -6.88
N ILE A 99 -24.76 -6.49 -5.64
CA ILE A 99 -25.82 -7.27 -4.98
C ILE A 99 -27.13 -6.57 -5.39
N PRO A 100 -27.97 -7.17 -6.26
CA PRO A 100 -29.19 -6.53 -6.78
C PRO A 100 -30.27 -6.26 -5.72
N MET A 101 -30.04 -6.66 -4.47
CA MET A 101 -31.03 -6.66 -3.39
C MET A 101 -31.45 -5.25 -2.92
N MET A 102 -30.78 -4.18 -3.37
CA MET A 102 -31.17 -2.80 -3.06
C MET A 102 -32.12 -2.15 -4.09
N LEU A 103 -32.57 -2.87 -5.13
CA LEU A 103 -33.56 -2.35 -6.10
C LEU A 103 -35.03 -2.69 -5.76
N PHE A 104 -35.30 -3.25 -4.59
CA PHE A 104 -36.65 -3.55 -4.11
C PHE A 104 -36.93 -2.87 -2.76
N VAL A 105 -37.00 -1.53 -2.75
CA VAL A 105 -37.78 -0.77 -1.76
C VAL A 105 -38.51 0.34 -2.51
#